data_AF-A0A484VX72-F1
#
_entry.id   AF-A0A484VX72-F1
#
_cell.length_a   1.000
_cell.length_b   1.000
_cell.length_c   1.000
_cell.angle_alpha   90.00
_cell.angle_beta   90.00
_cell.angle_gamma   90.00
#
_symmetry.space_group_name_H-M   'P 1'
#
loop_
_entity.id
_entity.type
_entity.pdbx_description
1 polymer ?
#
loop_
_entity_poly.entity_id
_entity_poly.type
_entity_poly.pdbx_seq_one_letter_code
_entity_poly.pdbx_strand_id
1 'polypeptide(L)'
;MCGLNPATPHQHPAILFNYMSHEQDWQEFRDAIRITREIMHQPALDQYRGREISPGVECQTDEQLDEFVRNHAETAFHPCGTCKMGYDEMAVVDAEGRVHGLEGLRVVDASIMPQIITAI
;
A
#
# COMPACT_ATOMS: atom_id res chain seq x y z
N MET A 1 3.21 -5.91 -9.36
CA MET A 1 3.40 -7.19 -10.08
C MET A 1 4.16 -8.17 -9.18
N CYS A 2 3.58 -9.34 -8.94
CA CYS A 2 4.24 -10.49 -8.31
C CYS A 2 4.54 -11.51 -9.41
N GLY A 3 5.80 -11.87 -9.62
CA GLY A 3 6.22 -12.74 -10.73
C GLY A 3 7.12 -13.86 -10.25
N LEU A 4 6.94 -15.06 -10.82
CA LEU A 4 7.78 -16.22 -10.56
C LEU A 4 8.57 -16.61 -11.81
N ASN A 5 9.73 -17.24 -11.61
CA ASN A 5 10.40 -17.98 -12.66
C ASN A 5 9.84 -19.42 -12.69
N PRO A 6 9.16 -19.84 -13.78
CA PRO A 6 8.54 -21.17 -13.84
C PRO A 6 9.53 -22.33 -13.70
N ALA A 7 10.80 -22.12 -14.04
CA ALA A 7 11.83 -23.15 -13.93
C ALA A 7 12.31 -23.38 -12.48
N THR A 8 12.02 -22.46 -11.56
CA THR A 8 12.57 -22.45 -10.20
C THR A 8 11.51 -22.00 -9.17
N PRO A 9 10.42 -22.77 -8.97
CA PRO A 9 9.28 -22.36 -8.12
C PRO A 9 9.64 -22.17 -6.63
N HIS A 10 10.80 -22.66 -6.18
CA HIS A 10 11.29 -22.48 -4.81
C HIS A 10 12.04 -21.15 -4.59
N GLN A 11 12.34 -20.41 -5.66
CA GLN A 11 12.92 -19.07 -5.53
C GLN A 11 11.85 -18.08 -5.12
N HIS A 12 12.24 -17.07 -4.33
CA HIS A 12 11.34 -15.99 -3.97
C HIS A 12 10.83 -15.26 -5.23
N PRO A 13 9.54 -14.89 -5.27
CA PRO A 13 8.99 -14.13 -6.37
C PRO A 13 9.61 -12.73 -6.43
N ALA A 14 9.66 -12.16 -7.63
CA ALA A 14 9.88 -10.74 -7.79
C ALA A 14 8.60 -9.99 -7.37
N ILE A 15 8.75 -9.02 -6.46
CA ILE A 15 7.64 -8.19 -5.97
C ILE A 15 7.92 -6.73 -6.32
N LEU A 16 7.02 -6.12 -7.07
CA LEU A 16 7.05 -4.70 -7.40
C LEU A 16 5.67 -4.09 -7.10
N PHE A 17 5.60 -3.23 -6.08
CA PHE A 17 4.35 -2.59 -5.67
C PHE A 17 3.92 -1.43 -6.58
N ASN A 18 4.86 -0.81 -7.30
CA ASN A 18 4.63 0.46 -8.00
C ASN A 18 4.06 1.53 -7.06
N TYR A 19 4.61 1.64 -5.85
CA TYR A 19 4.26 2.71 -4.92
C TYR A 19 4.38 4.07 -5.59
N MET A 20 3.44 4.95 -5.28
CA MET A 20 3.44 6.32 -5.77
C MET A 20 3.36 6.45 -7.30
N SER A 21 2.76 5.46 -7.95
CA SER A 21 2.50 5.48 -9.39
C SER A 21 1.32 6.37 -9.77
N HIS A 22 0.49 6.75 -8.80
CA HIS A 22 -0.61 7.69 -8.98
C HIS A 22 -0.36 8.95 -8.17
N GLU A 23 -0.75 10.11 -8.71
CA GLU A 23 -0.54 11.42 -8.08
C GLU A 23 -1.25 11.52 -6.71
N GLN A 24 -2.41 10.87 -6.58
CA GLN A 24 -3.17 10.83 -5.34
C GLN A 24 -2.37 10.23 -4.18
N ASP A 25 -1.54 9.21 -4.42
CA ASP A 25 -0.70 8.60 -3.38
C ASP A 25 0.25 9.64 -2.76
N TRP A 26 0.86 10.51 -3.58
CA TRP A 26 1.74 11.58 -3.10
C TRP A 26 0.97 12.61 -2.27
N GLN A 27 -0.19 13.03 -2.77
CA GLN A 27 -1.03 14.01 -2.08
C GLN A 27 -1.43 13.51 -0.68
N GLU A 28 -1.92 12.27 -0.60
CA GLU A 28 -2.39 11.68 0.67
C GLU A 28 -1.26 11.56 1.70
N PHE A 29 -0.04 11.20 1.27
CA PHE A 29 1.11 11.13 2.18
C PHE A 29 1.54 12.51 2.69
N ARG A 30 1.53 13.55 1.84
CA ARG A 30 1.82 14.93 2.27
C ARG A 30 0.79 15.41 3.29
N ASP A 31 -0.49 15.16 3.01
CA ASP A 31 -1.59 15.53 3.90
C ASP A 31 -1.50 14.78 5.23
N ALA A 32 -1.17 13.49 5.21
CA ALA A 32 -0.96 12.69 6.43
C ALA A 32 0.16 13.27 7.31
N ILE A 33 1.30 13.70 6.73
CA ILE A 33 2.38 14.35 7.49
C ILE A 33 1.90 15.66 8.12
N ARG A 34 1.19 16.49 7.36
CA ARG A 34 0.66 17.79 7.83
C ARG A 34 -0.36 17.63 8.94
N ILE A 35 -1.32 16.72 8.77
CA ILE A 35 -2.33 16.40 9.78
C ILE A 35 -1.67 15.83 11.02
N THR A 36 -0.67 14.96 10.88
CA THR A 36 0.08 14.43 12.03
C THR A 36 0.74 15.56 12.81
N ARG A 37 1.39 16.51 12.14
CA ARG A 37 1.96 17.71 12.79
C ARG A 37 0.88 18.53 13.50
N GLU A 38 -0.24 18.80 12.84
CA GLU A 38 -1.37 19.55 13.43
C GLU A 38 -1.90 18.88 14.71
N ILE A 39 -2.11 17.56 14.66
CA ILE A 39 -2.55 16.76 15.81
C ILE A 39 -1.51 16.82 16.93
N MET A 40 -0.24 16.59 16.61
CA MET A 40 0.83 16.59 17.61
C MET A 40 0.98 17.96 18.27
N HIS A 41 0.76 19.06 17.56
CA HIS A 41 0.83 20.42 18.09
C HIS A 41 -0.37 20.86 18.93
N GLN A 42 -1.40 20.02 19.12
CA GLN A 42 -2.52 20.35 20.00
C GLN A 42 -2.08 20.55 21.46
N PRO A 43 -2.69 21.48 22.22
CA PRO A 43 -2.29 21.79 23.61
C PRO A 43 -2.28 20.58 24.55
N ALA A 44 -3.16 19.60 24.32
CA ALA A 44 -3.24 18.38 25.11
C ALA A 44 -1.95 17.52 25.06
N LEU A 45 -1.14 17.69 24.02
CA LEU A 45 0.10 16.95 23.80
C LEU A 45 1.36 17.75 24.17
N ASP A 46 1.24 19.00 24.65
CA ASP A 46 2.37 19.90 24.99
C ASP A 46 3.42 19.22 25.90
N GLN A 47 2.95 18.51 26.93
CA GLN A 47 3.83 17.84 27.90
C GLN A 47 4.52 16.58 27.35
N TYR A 48 4.10 16.08 26.18
CA TYR A 48 4.55 14.79 25.62
C TYR A 48 5.32 14.93 24.30
N ARG A 49 4.92 15.85 23.41
CA ARG A 49 5.33 15.82 21.98
C ARG A 49 6.81 16.05 21.71
N GLY A 50 7.58 16.54 22.68
CA GLY A 50 9.01 16.82 22.52
C GLY A 50 9.32 17.62 21.25
N ARG A 51 10.45 17.30 20.60
CA ARG A 51 10.79 17.81 19.27
C ARG A 51 10.37 16.80 18.20
N GLU A 52 9.97 17.28 17.03
CA GLU A 52 9.82 16.42 15.85
C GLU A 52 11.18 15.79 15.51
N ILE A 53 11.22 14.47 15.32
CA ILE A 53 12.44 13.71 15.01
C ILE A 53 12.59 13.53 13.50
N SER A 54 11.48 13.28 12.81
CA SER A 54 11.43 12.99 11.37
C SER A 54 10.02 13.34 10.86
N PRO A 55 9.86 13.92 9.65
CA PRO A 55 10.91 14.35 8.73
C PRO A 55 11.73 15.56 9.23
N GLY A 56 11.31 16.21 10.32
CA GLY A 56 12.00 17.36 10.89
C GLY A 56 11.33 18.67 10.52
N VAL A 57 11.45 19.68 11.39
CA VAL A 57 10.73 20.96 11.25
C VAL A 57 11.20 21.79 10.04
N GLU A 58 12.35 21.48 9.48
CA GLU A 58 12.90 22.08 8.27
C GLU A 58 12.27 21.55 6.97
N CYS A 59 11.61 20.38 7.01
CA CYS A 59 10.96 19.76 5.87
C CYS A 59 9.50 20.27 5.75
N GLN A 60 9.25 21.24 4.87
CA GLN A 60 7.99 22.00 4.81
C GLN A 60 7.33 22.01 3.42
N THR A 61 8.12 22.10 2.35
CA THR A 61 7.56 22.19 0.99
C THR A 61 7.11 20.81 0.50
N ASP A 62 6.19 20.79 -0.47
CA ASP A 62 5.72 19.54 -1.10
C ASP A 62 6.88 18.71 -1.64
N GLU A 63 7.88 19.34 -2.25
CA GLU A 63 9.05 18.67 -2.81
C GLU A 63 9.92 18.03 -1.73
N GLN A 64 10.10 18.70 -0.59
CA GLN A 64 10.84 18.13 0.54
C GLN A 64 10.10 16.95 1.17
N LEU A 65 8.77 17.07 1.28
CA LEU A 65 7.91 16.00 1.78
C LEU A 65 7.92 14.79 0.84
N ASP A 66 7.87 15.01 -0.48
CA ASP A 66 7.98 13.96 -1.48
C ASP A 66 9.32 13.22 -1.41
N GLU A 67 10.41 13.97 -1.30
CA GLU A 67 11.74 13.37 -1.17
C GLU A 67 11.82 12.54 0.12
N PHE A 68 11.26 13.03 1.21
CA PHE A 68 11.18 12.27 2.44
C PHE A 68 10.37 10.97 2.26
N VAL A 69 9.16 11.08 1.73
CA VAL A 69 8.25 9.94 1.49
C VAL A 69 8.89 8.92 0.56
N ARG A 70 9.54 9.36 -0.52
CA ARG A 70 10.25 8.46 -1.45
C ARG A 70 11.31 7.61 -0.76
N ASN A 71 12.01 8.16 0.22
CA ASN A 71 13.12 7.49 0.89
C ASN A 71 12.71 6.71 2.15
N HIS A 72 11.54 7.01 2.74
CA HIS A 72 11.14 6.49 4.03
C HIS A 72 9.75 5.84 4.06
N ALA A 73 8.97 5.90 2.97
CA ALA A 73 7.68 5.23 2.93
C ALA A 73 7.86 3.72 3.08
N GLU A 74 7.06 3.15 3.98
CA GLU A 74 7.02 1.72 4.25
C GLU A 74 5.62 1.17 3.98
N THR A 75 5.54 -0.15 3.93
CA THR A 75 4.28 -0.86 3.79
C THR A 75 3.63 -1.09 5.14
N ALA A 76 2.29 -1.00 5.19
CA ALA A 76 1.51 -1.52 6.31
C ALA A 76 1.35 -3.05 6.26
N PHE A 77 2.03 -3.74 5.34
CA PHE A 77 1.98 -5.19 5.15
C PHE A 77 0.61 -5.72 4.71
N HIS A 78 -0.13 -4.95 3.90
CA HIS A 78 -1.45 -5.31 3.37
C HIS A 78 -1.49 -5.56 1.83
N PRO A 79 -0.65 -6.43 1.25
CA PRO A 79 -0.76 -6.78 -0.17
C PRO A 79 -2.04 -7.59 -0.45
N CYS A 80 -2.79 -7.20 -1.48
CA CYS A 80 -4.02 -7.88 -1.91
C CYS A 80 -4.27 -7.75 -3.42
N GLY A 81 -5.28 -8.44 -3.94
CA GLY A 81 -5.83 -8.20 -5.28
C GLY A 81 -5.08 -8.79 -6.49
N THR A 82 -4.03 -9.59 -6.28
CA THR A 82 -3.25 -10.21 -7.38
C THR A 82 -3.99 -11.33 -8.13
N CYS A 83 -5.05 -11.90 -7.55
CA CYS A 83 -5.95 -12.88 -8.16
C CYS A 83 -7.41 -12.41 -8.05
N LYS A 84 -7.65 -11.15 -8.43
CA LYS A 84 -8.92 -10.43 -8.30
C LYS A 84 -10.15 -11.28 -8.61
N MET A 85 -11.11 -11.27 -7.69
CA MET A 85 -12.47 -11.80 -7.87
C MET A 85 -13.30 -10.88 -8.78
N GLY A 86 -14.05 -11.45 -9.73
CA GLY A 86 -14.95 -10.68 -10.60
C GLY A 86 -15.33 -11.40 -11.89
N TYR A 87 -15.93 -10.65 -12.81
CA TYR A 87 -16.36 -11.11 -14.13
C TYR A 87 -15.87 -10.20 -15.28
N ASP A 88 -14.99 -9.23 -14.98
CA ASP A 88 -14.31 -8.42 -15.99
C ASP A 88 -13.07 -9.14 -16.58
N GLU A 89 -12.51 -8.59 -17.66
CA GLU A 89 -11.36 -9.19 -18.37
C GLU A 89 -10.11 -9.38 -17.50
N MET A 90 -10.00 -8.66 -16.37
CA MET A 90 -8.88 -8.75 -15.45
C MET A 90 -9.14 -9.71 -14.28
N ALA A 91 -10.34 -10.30 -14.18
CA ALA A 91 -10.69 -11.21 -13.09
C ALA A 91 -10.03 -12.58 -13.24
N VAL A 92 -9.55 -13.14 -12.12
CA VAL A 92 -8.91 -14.45 -12.05
C VAL A 92 -9.85 -15.51 -11.46
N VAL A 93 -10.70 -15.11 -10.52
CA VAL A 93 -11.68 -16.00 -9.87
C VAL A 93 -13.10 -15.45 -9.92
N ASP A 94 -14.09 -16.33 -9.87
CA ASP A 94 -15.51 -15.95 -9.74
C ASP A 94 -15.90 -15.61 -8.29
N ALA A 95 -17.18 -15.28 -8.06
CA ALA A 95 -17.71 -14.92 -6.74
C ALA A 95 -17.64 -16.04 -5.68
N GLU A 96 -17.34 -17.29 -6.09
CA GLU A 96 -17.11 -18.41 -5.18
C GLU A 96 -15.62 -18.76 -5.04
N GLY A 97 -14.72 -17.95 -5.61
CA GLY A 97 -13.28 -18.16 -5.62
C GLY A 97 -12.81 -19.22 -6.62
N ARG A 98 -13.66 -19.67 -7.55
CA ARG A 98 -13.29 -20.65 -8.58
C ARG A 98 -12.47 -19.98 -9.68
N VAL A 99 -11.34 -20.60 -10.05
CA VAL A 99 -10.47 -20.06 -11.10
C VAL A 99 -11.13 -20.17 -12.47
N HIS A 100 -11.20 -19.07 -13.21
CA HIS A 100 -11.80 -19.04 -14.53
C HIS A 100 -11.07 -19.98 -15.50
N GLY A 101 -11.83 -20.80 -16.24
CA GLY A 101 -11.29 -21.74 -17.23
C GLY A 101 -10.71 -23.04 -16.67
N LEU A 102 -10.76 -23.26 -15.36
CA LEU A 102 -10.28 -24.49 -14.71
C LEU A 102 -11.35 -25.10 -13.81
N GLU A 103 -11.41 -26.43 -13.78
CA GLU A 103 -12.27 -27.18 -12.86
C GLU A 103 -11.50 -27.60 -11.60
N GLY A 104 -12.18 -27.66 -10.46
CA GLY A 104 -11.60 -28.19 -9.21
C GLY A 104 -10.55 -27.31 -8.53
N LEU A 105 -10.34 -26.07 -8.97
CA LEU A 105 -9.36 -25.14 -8.40
C LEU A 105 -10.02 -23.86 -7.85
N ARG A 106 -9.63 -23.46 -6.63
CA ARG A 106 -10.05 -22.21 -5.99
C ARG A 106 -8.86 -21.46 -5.38
N VAL A 107 -8.98 -20.14 -5.27
CA VAL A 107 -8.08 -19.27 -4.50
C VAL A 107 -8.86 -18.70 -3.31
N VAL A 108 -8.31 -18.78 -2.10
CA VAL A 108 -9.00 -18.41 -0.85
C VAL A 108 -8.05 -17.67 0.08
N ASP A 109 -7.59 -16.50 -0.35
CA ASP A 109 -6.73 -15.61 0.44
C ASP A 109 -6.92 -14.13 0.01
N ALA A 110 -6.10 -13.22 0.53
CA ALA A 110 -6.20 -11.78 0.24
C ALA A 110 -5.99 -11.41 -1.24
N SER A 111 -5.41 -12.29 -2.05
CA SER A 111 -5.21 -12.05 -3.48
C SER A 111 -6.54 -11.88 -4.23
N ILE A 112 -7.65 -12.43 -3.72
CA ILE A 112 -8.94 -12.35 -4.41
C ILE A 112 -9.66 -11.01 -4.21
N MET A 113 -9.22 -10.18 -3.26
CA MET A 113 -9.89 -8.92 -2.94
C MET A 113 -9.90 -7.99 -4.16
N PRO A 114 -11.07 -7.62 -4.70
CA PRO A 114 -11.13 -6.83 -5.93
C PRO A 114 -10.70 -5.37 -5.77
N GLN A 115 -10.78 -4.86 -4.54
CA GLN A 115 -10.28 -3.55 -4.13
C GLN A 115 -9.69 -3.69 -2.73
N ILE A 116 -8.66 -2.90 -2.44
CA ILE A 116 -8.15 -2.78 -1.08
C ILE A 116 -9.23 -2.16 -0.18
N ILE A 117 -9.42 -2.71 1.01
CA ILE A 117 -10.34 -2.14 2.01
C ILE A 117 -9.69 -0.96 2.73
N THR A 118 -10.47 -0.19 3.48
CA THR A 118 -9.93 0.68 4.53
C THR A 118 -9.34 -0.21 5.63
N ALA A 119 -8.04 -0.46 5.56
CA ALA A 119 -7.27 -1.18 6.56
C ALA A 119 -6.64 -0.18 7.54
N ILE A 120 -6.63 -0.53 8.82
CA ILE A 120 -6.01 0.24 9.91
C ILE A 120 -4.60 -0.28 10.15
#